data_AF-A0AAD5XJI4-F1
#
_entry.id   AF-A0AAD5XJI4-F1
#
_cell.length_a   1.000
_cell.length_b   1.000
_cell.length_c   1.000
_cell.angle_alpha   90.00
_cell.angle_beta   90.00
_cell.angle_gamma   90.00
#
_symmetry.space_group_name_H-M   'P 1'
#
loop_
_entity.id
_entity.type
_entity.pdbx_description
1 polymer ?
#
loop_
_entity_poly.entity_id
_entity_poly.type
_entity_poly.pdbx_seq_one_letter_code
_entity_poly.pdbx_strand_id
1 'polypeptide(L)' 'MAAPYRTFLGQRVWPATILRLYFPFFISGSTAFFLFSAAHTAMIGSSQDKWVNIVNNVRKNTEQTQLKAAAQAYAEAHGQ' A
#
# COMPACT_ATOMS: atom_id res chain seq x y z
N MET A 1 1.68 52.34 -16.15
CA MET A 1 1.99 50.99 -16.68
C MET A 1 1.49 49.96 -15.68
N ALA A 2 0.49 49.15 -16.04
CA ALA A 2 -0.04 48.10 -15.16
C ALA A 2 0.95 46.93 -15.10
N ALA A 3 1.30 46.48 -13.89
CA ALA A 3 2.22 45.36 -13.70
C ALA A 3 1.66 44.09 -14.39
N PRO A 4 2.49 43.31 -15.13
CA PRO A 4 2.01 42.12 -15.82
C PRO A 4 1.53 41.09 -14.79
N TYR A 5 0.26 40.69 -14.91
CA TYR A 5 -0.34 39.67 -14.06
C TYR A 5 0.10 38.28 -14.53
N ARG A 6 0.45 37.41 -13.58
CA ARG A 6 0.78 36.01 -13.89
C ARG A 6 -0.53 35.25 -14.11
N THR A 7 -0.66 34.58 -15.23
CA THR A 7 -1.77 33.66 -15.49
C THR A 7 -1.29 32.22 -15.41
N PHE A 8 -2.11 31.35 -14.80
CA PHE A 8 -1.92 29.91 -14.83
C PHE A 8 -3.23 29.30 -15.30
N LEU A 9 -3.18 28.45 -16.33
CA LEU A 9 -4.37 27.85 -16.95
C LEU A 9 -5.46 28.88 -17.32
N GLY A 10 -5.06 30.05 -17.82
CA GLY A 10 -5.97 31.12 -18.23
C GLY A 10 -6.60 31.94 -17.08
N GLN A 11 -6.38 31.55 -15.82
CA GLN A 11 -6.85 32.29 -14.66
C GLN A 11 -5.77 33.23 -14.12
N ARG A 12 -6.21 34.39 -13.60
CA ARG A 12 -5.32 35.35 -12.93
C ARG A 12 -4.85 34.75 -11.61
N VAL A 13 -3.54 34.56 -11.49
CA VAL A 13 -2.90 34.07 -10.26
C VAL A 13 -2.30 35.23 -9.51
N TRP A 14 -2.71 35.35 -8.26
CA TRP A 14 -2.14 36.32 -7.33
C TRP A 14 -0.90 35.71 -6.68
N PRO A 15 0.24 36.42 -6.68
CA PRO A 15 1.44 35.93 -6.00
C PRO A 15 1.16 35.91 -4.49
N ALA A 16 0.88 34.73 -3.94
CA ALA A 16 0.67 34.53 -2.52
C ALA A 16 1.88 33.84 -1.90
N THR A 17 2.33 34.33 -0.74
CA THR A 17 3.47 33.79 0.03
C THR A 17 3.09 32.55 0.85
N ILE A 18 2.26 31.66 0.28
CA ILE A 18 1.74 30.46 0.95
C ILE A 18 2.88 29.58 1.46
N LEU A 19 3.90 29.35 0.65
CA LEU A 19 5.01 28.48 1.01
C LEU A 19 5.79 28.99 2.23
N ARG A 20 6.03 30.31 2.34
CA ARG A 20 6.74 30.89 3.49
C ARG A 20 5.89 30.88 4.74
N LEU A 21 4.58 31.15 4.60
CA LEU A 21 3.67 31.21 5.73
C LEU A 21 3.38 29.82 6.32
N TYR A 22 3.25 28.82 5.45
CA TYR A 22 2.87 27.47 5.84
C TYR A 22 4.02 26.46 5.87
N PHE A 23 5.26 26.91 5.66
CA PHE A 23 6.46 26.06 5.69
C PHE A 23 6.51 25.10 6.89
N PRO A 24 6.34 25.54 8.16
CA PRO A 24 6.40 24.62 9.29
C PRO A 24 5.31 23.55 9.27
N PHE A 25 4.12 23.83 8.72
CA PHE A 25 3.04 22.85 8.61
C PHE A 25 3.33 21.78 7.55
N PHE A 26 3.97 22.16 6.43
CA PHE A 26 4.42 21.19 5.44
C PHE A 26 5.52 20.28 6.01
N ILE A 27 6.45 20.84 6.79
CA ILE A 27 7.50 20.06 7.46
C ILE A 27 6.91 19.15 8.55
N SER A 28 5.98 19.65 9.38
CA SER A 28 5.36 18.83 10.42
C SER A 28 4.52 17.70 9.83
N GLY A 29 3.74 17.99 8.77
CA GLY A 29 2.91 16.99 8.09
C GLY A 29 3.74 15.91 7.40
N SER A 30 4.80 16.30 6.69
CA SER A 30 5.72 15.33 6.05
C SER A 30 6.47 14.49 7.08
N THR A 31 6.92 15.09 8.18
CA THR A 31 7.59 14.36 9.27
C THR A 31 6.66 13.32 9.90
N ALA A 32 5.42 13.71 10.21
CA ALA A 32 4.41 12.79 10.75
C ALA A 32 4.14 11.64 9.76
N PHE A 33 3.97 11.95 8.47
CA PHE A 33 3.75 10.95 7.43
C PHE A 33 4.87 9.89 7.38
N PHE A 34 6.14 10.32 7.40
CA PHE A 34 7.27 9.39 7.38
C PHE A 34 7.38 8.57 8.67
N LEU A 35 7.13 9.17 9.84
CA LEU A 35 7.14 8.44 11.12
C LEU A 35 6.05 7.36 11.17
N PHE A 36 4.82 7.70 10.77
CA PHE A 36 3.73 6.72 10.76
C PHE A 36 3.95 5.65 9.68
N SER A 37 4.50 6.00 8.53
CA SER A 37 4.81 5.02 7.48
C SER A 37 5.91 4.04 7.92
N ALA A 38 6.93 4.53 8.63
CA ALA A 38 7.98 3.68 9.20
C ALA A 38 7.43 2.75 10.29
N ALA A 39 6.62 3.28 11.21
CA ALA A 39 5.95 2.48 12.25
C ALA A 39 5.01 1.42 11.64
N HIS A 40 4.22 1.79 10.64
CA HIS A 40 3.34 0.88 9.91
C HIS A 40 4.11 -0.26 9.24
N THR A 41 5.24 0.06 8.58
CA THR A 41 6.10 -0.94 7.95
C THR A 41 6.72 -1.89 8.98
N ALA A 42 7.15 -1.36 10.13
CA ALA A 42 7.67 -2.17 11.23
C ALA A 42 6.59 -3.09 11.84
N MET A 43 5.35 -2.62 11.95
CA MET A 43 4.22 -3.39 12.47
C MET A 43 3.76 -4.49 11.52
N ILE A 44 3.65 -4.23 10.21
CA ILE A 44 3.38 -5.26 9.20
C ILE A 44 4.49 -6.33 9.18
N GLY A 45 5.71 -5.92 9.50
CA GLY A 45 6.86 -6.81 9.63
C GLY A 45 6.83 -7.73 10.86
N SER A 46 5.84 -7.59 11.76
CA SER A 46 5.77 -8.34 13.01
C SER A 46 5.77 -9.86 12.75
N SER A 47 6.47 -10.58 13.63
CA SER A 47 6.62 -12.03 13.54
C SER A 47 5.28 -12.76 13.62
N GLN A 48 4.28 -12.14 14.24
CA GLN A 48 2.95 -12.72 14.44
C GLN A 48 2.16 -12.80 13.13
N ASP A 49 2.12 -11.73 12.35
CA ASP A 49 1.43 -11.73 11.04
C ASP A 49 2.15 -12.64 10.03
N LYS A 50 3.48 -12.69 10.09
CA LYS A 50 4.27 -13.62 9.28
C LYS A 50 3.96 -15.07 9.62
N TRP A 51 3.86 -15.41 10.91
CA TRP A 51 3.51 -16.77 11.35
C TRP A 51 2.10 -17.17 10.93
N VAL A 52 1.11 -16.28 11.10
CA VAL A 52 -0.27 -16.54 10.67
C VAL A 52 -0.32 -16.76 9.15
N ASN A 53 0.40 -15.96 8.37
CA ASN A 53 0.47 -16.14 6.92
C ASN A 53 1.13 -17.47 6.51
N ILE A 54 2.20 -17.89 7.19
CA ILE A 54 2.84 -19.20 6.94
C ILE A 54 1.87 -20.33 7.24
N VAL A 55 1.21 -20.32 8.41
CA VAL A 55 0.25 -21.36 8.80
C VAL A 55 -0.92 -21.42 7.80
N ASN A 56 -1.46 -20.27 7.40
CA ASN A 56 -2.55 -20.21 6.41
C ASN A 56 -2.11 -20.74 5.04
N ASN A 57 -0.90 -20.42 4.59
CA ASN A 57 -0.35 -20.92 3.33
C ASN A 57 -0.12 -22.44 3.35
N VAL A 58 0.40 -22.96 4.47
CA VAL A 58 0.59 -24.42 4.64
C VAL A 58 -0.76 -25.13 4.63
N ARG A 59 -1.75 -24.66 5.39
CA ARG A 59 -3.10 -25.25 5.43
C ARG A 59 -3.72 -25.28 4.03
N LYS A 60 -3.67 -24.17 3.29
CA LYS A 60 -4.21 -24.08 1.92
C LYS A 60 -3.50 -25.05 0.96
N ASN A 61 -2.18 -25.18 1.06
CA ASN A 61 -1.41 -26.12 0.24
C ASN A 61 -1.73 -27.58 0.58
N THR A 62 -1.96 -27.91 1.86
CA THR A 62 -2.39 -29.24 2.28
C THR A 62 -3.76 -29.59 1.70
N GLU A 63 -4.72 -28.68 1.80
CA GLU A 63 -6.06 -28.85 1.22
C GLU A 63 -5.99 -29.04 -0.30
N GLN A 64 -5.20 -28.23 -1.01
CA GLN A 64 -5.02 -28.39 -2.45
C GLN A 64 -4.35 -29.71 -2.83
N THR A 65 -3.38 -30.16 -2.04
CA THR A 65 -2.71 -31.45 -2.28
C THR A 65 -3.69 -32.61 -2.10
N GLN A 66 -4.53 -32.57 -1.06
CA GLN A 66 -5.57 -33.59 -0.85
C GLN A 66 -6.60 -33.60 -1.99
N LEU A 67 -7.05 -32.43 -2.44
CA LEU A 67 -7.96 -32.32 -3.57
C LEU A 67 -7.34 -32.83 -4.88
N LYS A 68 -6.06 -32.54 -5.12
CA LYS A 68 -5.33 -33.06 -6.29
C LYS A 68 -5.17 -34.58 -6.24
N ALA A 69 -4.83 -35.14 -5.08
CA ALA A 69 -4.73 -36.58 -4.90
C ALA A 69 -6.10 -37.27 -5.11
N ALA A 70 -7.18 -36.69 -4.58
CA ALA A 70 -8.54 -37.19 -4.78
C ALA A 70 -8.97 -37.10 -6.26
N ALA A 71 -8.64 -36.00 -6.94
CA ALA A 71 -8.91 -35.85 -8.37
C ALA A 71 -8.13 -36.84 -9.25
N GLN A 72 -6.86 -37.12 -8.90
CA GLN A 72 -6.06 -38.16 -9.56
C GLN A 72 -6.67 -39.54 -9.35
N ALA A 73 -7.03 -39.90 -8.12
CA ALA A 73 -7.67 -41.19 -7.83
C ALA A 73 -9.00 -41.36 -8.58
N TYR A 74 -9.80 -40.29 -8.71
CA TYR A 74 -11.03 -40.31 -9.50
C TYR A 74 -10.76 -40.52 -10.99
N ALA A 75 -9.78 -39.78 -11.54
CA ALA A 75 -9.38 -39.89 -12.95
C ALA A 75 -8.83 -41.28 -13.29
N GLU A 76 -8.08 -41.91 -12.38
CA GLU A 76 -7.58 -43.28 -12.55
C GLU A 76 -8.70 -44.32 -12.46
N ALA A 77 -9.69 -44.11 -11.58
CA ALA A 77 -10.82 -45.03 -11.40
C ALA A 77 -11.86 -44.97 -12.53
N HIS A 78 -11.96 -43.85 -13.25
CA HIS A 78 -12.98 -43.62 -14.30
C HIS A 78 -12.38 -43.38 -15.69
N GLY A 79 -11.06 -43.53 -15.81
CA GLY A 79 -10.29 -43.32 -17.05
C GLY A 79 -10.01 -44.59 -17.86
N GLN A 80 -10.73 -45.69 -17.59
CA GLN A 80 -10.75 -46.90 -18.43
C GLN A 80 -12.09 -47.02 -19.14
#